data_AF-A0A164NF68-F1
#
_entry.id   AF-A0A164NF68-F1
#
_cell.length_a   1.000
_cell.length_b   1.000
_cell.length_c   1.000
_cell.angle_alpha   90.00
_cell.angle_beta   90.00
_cell.angle_gamma   90.00
#
_symmetry.space_group_name_H-M   'P 1'
#
loop_
_entity.id
_entity.type
_entity.pdbx_description
1 polymer ?
#
loop_
_entity_poly.entity_id
_entity_poly.type
_entity_poly.pdbx_seq_one_letter_code
_entity_poly.pdbx_strand_id
1 'polypeptide(L)'
;MFTLMFRHDLLEGAGENLRETVTIPLFRHWRTLVTECIADPTGARALSLWTNLHGIAVVVANRSYEAIAPSTEVPVLVERAVAQYLGTPG
;
A
#
# COMPACT_ATOMS: atom_id res chain seq x y z
N MET A 1 -3.28 10.84 -9.73
CA MET A 1 -2.73 9.67 -10.44
C MET A 1 -3.00 8.34 -9.73
N PHE A 2 -3.08 8.32 -8.39
CA PHE A 2 -3.41 7.13 -7.59
C PHE A 2 -4.80 6.52 -7.87
N THR A 3 -5.80 7.35 -8.17
CA THR A 3 -7.18 6.91 -8.44
C THR A 3 -7.30 5.99 -9.66
N LEU A 4 -6.32 5.98 -10.57
CA LEU A 4 -6.34 5.16 -11.79
C LEU A 4 -5.79 3.75 -11.58
N MET A 5 -4.86 3.52 -10.64
CA MET A 5 -4.30 2.17 -10.39
C MET A 5 -5.29 1.23 -9.68
N PHE A 6 -6.33 1.76 -9.03
CA PHE A 6 -7.24 0.98 -8.18
C PHE A 6 -8.71 1.05 -8.59
N ARG A 7 -9.04 1.86 -9.60
CA ARG A 7 -10.34 1.78 -10.29
C ARG A 7 -10.33 0.61 -11.26
N HIS A 8 -10.35 -0.58 -10.70
CA HIS A 8 -10.36 -1.82 -11.45
C HIS A 8 -11.58 -1.94 -12.38
N ASP A 9 -12.64 -1.17 -12.13
CA ASP A 9 -13.81 -0.98 -13.00
C ASP A 9 -13.48 -0.22 -14.30
N LEU A 10 -12.49 0.68 -14.28
CA LEU A 10 -12.02 1.40 -15.49
C LEU A 10 -10.93 0.67 -16.25
N LEU A 11 -10.22 -0.25 -15.59
CA LEU A 11 -9.12 -1.01 -16.18
C LEU A 11 -9.63 -2.28 -16.89
N GLU A 12 -10.88 -2.66 -16.66
CA GLU A 12 -11.56 -3.75 -17.35
C GLU A 12 -11.89 -3.30 -18.79
N GLY A 13 -11.10 -3.76 -19.76
CA GLY A 13 -11.26 -3.42 -21.18
C GLY A 13 -10.41 -2.25 -21.69
N ALA A 14 -9.56 -1.65 -20.85
CA ALA A 14 -8.61 -0.62 -21.27
C ALA A 14 -7.38 -1.23 -21.97
N GLY A 15 -7.56 -2.00 -23.05
CA GLY A 15 -6.56 -2.44 -24.04
C GLY A 15 -5.37 -3.31 -23.60
N GLU A 16 -4.86 -3.15 -22.38
CA GLU A 16 -3.57 -3.68 -21.91
C GLU A 16 -3.70 -4.71 -20.76
N ASN A 17 -4.94 -5.07 -20.38
CA ASN A 17 -5.23 -5.99 -19.28
C ASN A 17 -4.44 -5.68 -18.00
N LEU A 18 -4.34 -4.39 -17.64
CA LEU A 18 -3.48 -3.88 -16.57
C LEU A 18 -3.67 -4.58 -15.21
N ARG A 19 -4.88 -5.08 -14.93
CA ARG A 19 -5.14 -5.93 -13.77
C ARG A 19 -4.25 -7.18 -13.78
N GLU A 20 -4.22 -7.90 -14.90
CA GLU A 20 -3.51 -9.17 -15.06
C GLU A 20 -2.01 -8.96 -15.28
N THR A 21 -1.64 -7.95 -16.06
CA THR A 21 -0.25 -7.72 -16.49
C THR A 21 0.56 -6.88 -15.51
N VAL A 22 -0.09 -6.05 -14.69
CA VAL A 22 0.60 -5.11 -13.78
C VAL A 22 0.17 -5.31 -12.33
N THR A 23 -1.10 -5.12 -12.00
CA THR A 23 -1.55 -5.05 -10.60
C THR A 23 -1.38 -6.38 -9.86
N ILE A 24 -1.79 -7.49 -10.47
CA ILE A 24 -1.67 -8.82 -9.85
C ILE A 24 -0.19 -9.21 -9.67
N PRO A 25 0.69 -9.12 -10.69
CA PRO A 25 2.11 -9.40 -10.53
C PRO A 25 2.78 -8.52 -9.46
N LEU A 26 2.45 -7.23 -9.43
CA LEU A 26 2.98 -6.30 -8.43
C LEU A 26 2.57 -6.71 -7.01
N PHE A 27 1.29 -7.00 -6.79
CA PHE A 27 0.81 -7.44 -5.48
C PHE A 27 1.40 -8.80 -5.06
N ARG A 28 1.63 -9.71 -6.01
CA ARG A 28 2.33 -10.98 -5.73
C ARG A 28 3.77 -10.74 -5.27
N HIS A 29 4.51 -9.89 -5.98
CA HIS A 29 5.86 -9.52 -5.58
C HIS A 29 5.88 -8.86 -4.19
N TRP A 30 4.94 -7.96 -3.93
CA TRP A 30 4.74 -7.35 -2.61
C TRP A 30 4.49 -8.40 -1.51
N ARG A 31 3.63 -9.39 -1.77
CA ARG A 31 3.41 -10.51 -0.83
C ARG A 31 4.70 -11.28 -0.56
N THR A 32 5.52 -11.54 -1.58
CA THR A 32 6.81 -12.21 -1.40
C THR A 32 7.71 -11.44 -0.44
N LEU A 33 7.86 -10.13 -0.63
CA LEU A 33 8.66 -9.28 0.26
C LEU A 33 8.15 -9.31 1.71
N VAL A 34 6.83 -9.25 1.90
CA VAL A 34 6.23 -9.34 3.24
C VAL A 34 6.53 -10.70 3.89
N THR A 35 6.46 -11.79 3.12
CA THR A 35 6.76 -13.13 3.64
C THR A 35 8.23 -13.37 3.96
N GLU A 36 9.15 -12.60 3.38
CA GLU A 36 10.57 -12.61 3.76
C GLU A 36 10.79 -11.99 5.15
N CYS A 37 9.92 -11.07 5.58
CA CYS A 37 9.99 -10.45 6.90
C CYS A 37 9.20 -11.22 7.97
N ILE A 38 8.01 -11.72 7.64
CA ILE A 38 7.08 -12.32 8.61
C ILE A 38 6.17 -13.36 7.96
N ALA A 39 5.82 -14.42 8.69
CA ALA A 39 4.84 -15.40 8.21
C ALA A 39 3.47 -14.75 7.95
N ASP A 40 2.99 -14.86 6.70
CA ASP A 40 1.70 -14.32 6.26
C ASP A 40 0.95 -15.31 5.34
N PRO A 41 0.54 -16.48 5.86
CA PRO A 41 -0.04 -17.56 5.06
C PRO A 41 -1.32 -17.14 4.32
N THR A 42 -2.11 -16.24 4.91
CA THR A 42 -3.35 -15.74 4.33
C THR A 42 -3.14 -14.53 3.40
N GLY A 43 -1.99 -13.85 3.47
CA GLY A 43 -1.77 -12.59 2.77
C GLY A 43 -2.43 -11.38 3.45
N ALA A 44 -2.98 -11.56 4.65
CA ALA A 44 -3.72 -10.52 5.36
C ALA A 44 -2.79 -9.39 5.81
N ARG A 45 -1.55 -9.68 6.22
CA ARG A 45 -0.57 -8.64 6.58
C ARG A 45 -0.15 -7.85 5.36
N ALA A 46 0.13 -8.54 4.25
CA ALA A 46 0.53 -7.90 3.01
C ALA A 46 -0.57 -6.97 2.48
N LEU A 47 -1.83 -7.42 2.47
CA LEU A 47 -2.96 -6.58 2.05
C LEU A 47 -3.16 -5.38 3.00
N SER A 48 -3.04 -5.60 4.31
CA SER A 48 -3.23 -4.52 5.29
C SER A 48 -2.13 -3.47 5.22
N LEU A 49 -0.86 -3.88 5.08
CA LEU A 49 0.24 -2.94 4.91
C LEU A 49 0.13 -2.20 3.57
N TRP A 50 -0.22 -2.91 2.49
CA TRP A 50 -0.48 -2.31 1.19
C TRP A 50 -1.51 -1.18 1.31
N THR A 51 -2.70 -1.48 1.83
CA THR A 51 -3.78 -0.49 1.95
C THR A 51 -3.42 0.67 2.88
N ASN A 52 -2.72 0.40 3.99
CA ASN A 52 -2.30 1.43 4.94
C ASN A 52 -1.30 2.43 4.32
N LEU A 53 -0.22 1.94 3.69
CA LEU A 53 0.77 2.78 3.01
C LEU A 53 0.14 3.60 1.88
N HIS A 54 -0.79 2.97 1.15
CA HIS A 54 -1.55 3.62 0.09
C HIS A 54 -2.45 4.74 0.64
N GLY A 55 -3.11 4.53 1.78
CA GLY A 55 -3.88 5.55 2.48
C GLY A 55 -3.02 6.74 2.93
N ILE A 56 -1.84 6.46 3.51
CA ILE A 56 -0.85 7.48 3.87
C ILE A 56 -0.46 8.29 2.63
N ALA A 57 -0.10 7.62 1.53
CA ALA A 57 0.29 8.28 0.29
C ALA A 57 -0.81 9.20 -0.26
N VAL A 58 -2.09 8.76 -0.22
CA VAL A 58 -3.23 9.57 -0.66
C VAL A 58 -3.41 10.81 0.23
N VAL A 59 -3.35 10.65 1.55
CA VAL A 59 -3.51 11.76 2.49
C VAL A 59 -2.37 12.78 2.35
N VAL A 60 -1.13 12.30 2.19
CA VAL A 60 0.06 13.14 1.97
C VAL A 60 -0.03 13.86 0.63
N ALA A 61 -0.35 13.16 -0.47
CA ALA A 61 -0.45 13.75 -1.80
C ALA A 61 -1.54 14.83 -1.90
N ASN A 62 -2.63 14.70 -1.14
CA ASN A 62 -3.69 15.70 -1.06
C ASN A 62 -3.46 16.76 0.02
N ARG A 63 -2.35 16.68 0.78
CA ARG A 63 -2.04 17.54 1.93
C ARG A 63 -3.14 17.60 2.99
N SER A 64 -4.04 16.61 3.02
CA SER A 64 -5.22 16.65 3.89
C SER A 64 -4.87 16.44 5.36
N TYR A 65 -3.72 15.81 5.66
CA TYR A 65 -3.22 15.70 7.03
C TYR A 65 -2.81 17.04 7.63
N GLU A 66 -2.39 18.03 6.84
CA GLU A 66 -1.94 19.33 7.36
C GLU A 66 -3.06 20.06 8.10
N ALA A 67 -4.31 19.87 7.67
CA ALA A 67 -5.48 20.45 8.32
C ALA A 67 -5.89 19.74 9.62
N ILE A 68 -5.53 18.45 9.78
CA ILE A 68 -6.02 17.59 10.88
C ILE A 68 -4.93 17.36 11.93
N ALA A 69 -3.69 17.19 11.50
CA ALA A 69 -2.54 16.85 12.32
C ALA A 69 -1.25 17.47 11.74
N PRO A 70 -1.09 18.80 11.81
CA PRO A 70 0.01 19.54 11.16
C PRO A 70 1.41 19.18 11.67
N SER A 71 1.53 18.65 12.89
CA SER A 71 2.79 18.21 13.47
C SER A 71 3.16 16.77 13.08
N THR A 72 2.45 16.16 12.13
CA THR A 72 2.70 14.78 11.69
C THR A 72 4.01 14.68 10.92
N GLU A 73 4.92 13.85 11.40
CA GLU A 73 6.11 13.46 10.67
C GLU A 73 5.79 12.23 9.80
N VAL A 74 5.64 12.46 8.49
CA VAL A 74 5.28 11.41 7.53
C VAL A 74 6.23 10.19 7.57
N PRO A 75 7.56 10.35 7.69
CA PRO A 75 8.46 9.19 7.82
C PRO A 75 8.13 8.32 9.05
N VAL A 76 7.90 8.94 10.21
CA VAL A 76 7.53 8.24 11.45
C VAL A 76 6.19 7.52 11.30
N LEU A 77 5.22 8.13 10.59
CA LEU A 77 3.94 7.49 10.30
C LEU A 77 4.10 6.23 9.44
N VAL A 78 4.97 6.29 8.43
CA VAL A 78 5.29 5.14 7.57
C VAL A 78 6.02 4.05 8.36
N GLU A 79 7.03 4.41 9.15
CA GLU A 79 7.76 3.47 10.02
C GLU A 79 6.82 2.73 10.97
N ARG A 80 5.88 3.45 11.60
CA ARG A 80 4.87 2.84 12.47
C ARG A 80 3.95 1.89 11.71
N ALA A 81 3.52 2.24 10.50
CA ALA A 81 2.70 1.35 9.68
C ALA A 81 3.47 0.06 9.34
N VAL A 82 4.73 0.18 8.91
CA VAL A 82 5.59 -0.98 8.62
C VAL A 82 5.78 -1.84 9.88
N ALA A 83 6.15 -1.23 11.01
CA ALA A 83 6.37 -1.94 12.26
C ALA A 83 5.10 -2.65 12.77
N GLN A 84 3.93 -2.05 12.59
CA GLN A 84 2.66 -2.65 12.98
C GLN A 84 2.39 -3.99 12.27
N TYR A 85 2.74 -4.08 10.98
CA TYR A 85 2.43 -5.27 10.17
C TYR A 85 3.59 -6.25 10.03
N LEU A 86 4.85 -5.79 10.11
CA LEU A 86 6.05 -6.61 9.95
C LEU A 86 6.81 -6.84 11.27
N GLY A 87 6.53 -6.07 12.32
CA GLY A 87 7.34 -6.01 13.54
C GLY A 87 8.45 -4.97 13.43
N THR A 88 9.11 -4.68 14.55
CA THR A 88 10.27 -3.78 14.58
C THR A 88 11.50 -4.51 14.02
N PRO A 89 12.33 -3.86 13.17
CA PRO A 89 13.66 -4.38 12.87
C PRO A 89 14.42 -4.61 14.19
N GLY A 90 15.02 -5.78 14.34
CA GLY A 90 15.88 -6.12 15.49
C GLY A 90 17.22 -5.39 15.45
#